data_AF-A0A8C7U4G6-F1
#
_entry.id   AF-A0A8C7U4G6-F1
#
_cell.length_a   1.000
_cell.length_b   1.000
_cell.length_c   1.000
_cell.angle_alpha   90.00
_cell.angle_beta   90.00
_cell.angle_gamma   90.00
#
_symmetry.space_group_name_H-M   'P 1'
#
loop_
_entity.id
_entity.type
_entity.pdbx_description
1 polymer ?
#
loop_
_entity_poly.entity_id
_entity_poly.type
_entity_poly.pdbx_seq_one_letter_code
_entity_poly.pdbx_strand_id
1 'polypeptide(L)'
;LDDEDTFKILIATDIHLGYLEKDAVRGNDTFNTFDEILKCAKQNQVDFILLGGDLFHENKPSRRCLHSCISLLRKYCMGDTPILFDVLSDQAVNFSNSKFPWVNYQDENLNISIPVFSVHGNHDDPTGADGLCALDLLSSAGLVNHFGRSQSVERIEISPVLLQKGSTKLALYGIGSIPDERLYRMFVNNQVTMLRPKEDQDQWFNLFTIHQNRCVCLYCPPEQVCVFILSSRTGVCVYTVHQNRCVCVYTVHQNRCVCLYCSVEQVCVFILSTRTGVCVYTVQ
;
A
#
# COMPACT_ATOMS: atom_id res chain seq x y z
N LEU A 1 6.22 -20.36 -15.09
CA LEU A 1 5.71 -20.16 -13.72
C LEU A 1 4.23 -20.49 -13.78
N ASP A 2 3.75 -21.28 -12.83
CA ASP A 2 2.33 -21.61 -12.77
C ASP A 2 1.55 -20.38 -12.27
N ASP A 3 0.50 -20.00 -12.99
CA ASP A 3 -0.33 -18.83 -12.65
C ASP A 3 -1.17 -19.10 -11.39
N GLU A 4 -1.41 -20.38 -11.04
CA GLU A 4 -2.18 -20.81 -9.87
C GLU A 4 -1.50 -20.44 -8.55
N ASP A 5 -0.18 -20.48 -8.49
CA ASP A 5 0.61 -20.17 -7.29
C ASP A 5 1.21 -18.75 -7.30
N THR A 6 0.95 -17.96 -8.35
CA THR A 6 1.59 -16.65 -8.52
C THR A 6 0.59 -15.51 -8.28
N PHE A 7 0.87 -14.65 -7.30
CA PHE A 7 0.12 -13.39 -7.14
C PHE A 7 0.48 -12.38 -8.24
N LYS A 8 -0.52 -11.91 -8.98
CA LYS A 8 -0.44 -10.76 -9.88
C LYS A 8 -1.05 -9.56 -9.18
N ILE A 9 -0.22 -8.62 -8.76
CA ILE A 9 -0.64 -7.45 -7.98
C ILE A 9 -0.40 -6.19 -8.81
N LEU A 10 -1.44 -5.40 -9.05
CA LEU A 10 -1.26 -4.05 -9.59
C LEU A 10 -0.97 -3.09 -8.44
N ILE A 11 0.15 -2.37 -8.50
CA ILE A 11 0.55 -1.40 -7.47
C ILE A 11 0.43 0.01 -8.04
N ALA A 12 -0.27 0.90 -7.33
CA ALA A 12 -0.36 2.32 -7.65
C ALA A 12 -0.38 3.17 -6.36
N THR A 13 -0.10 4.46 -6.47
CA THR A 13 -0.13 5.42 -5.33
C THR A 13 -0.31 6.84 -5.87
N ASP A 14 -0.60 7.80 -4.99
CA ASP A 14 -0.53 9.24 -5.28
C ASP A 14 -1.33 9.60 -6.56
N ILE A 15 -2.48 8.96 -6.74
CA ILE A 15 -3.36 9.16 -7.90
C ILE A 15 -3.95 10.57 -7.85
N HIS A 16 -4.18 11.10 -6.64
CA HIS A 16 -4.69 12.44 -6.41
C HIS A 16 -5.93 12.78 -7.24
N LEU A 17 -6.93 11.89 -7.22
CA LEU A 17 -8.21 12.14 -7.89
C LEU A 17 -8.78 13.51 -7.48
N GLY A 18 -9.17 14.29 -8.48
CA GLY A 18 -9.67 15.65 -8.30
C GLY A 18 -8.59 16.75 -8.32
N TYR A 19 -7.31 16.42 -8.50
CA TYR A 19 -6.27 17.43 -8.74
C TYR A 19 -6.63 18.26 -9.98
N LEU A 20 -6.67 19.58 -9.80
CA LEU A 20 -7.04 20.57 -10.82
C LEU A 20 -8.40 20.32 -11.49
N GLU A 21 -9.36 19.70 -10.79
CA GLU A 21 -10.68 19.34 -11.33
C GLU A 21 -11.46 20.52 -11.99
N LYS A 22 -11.19 21.76 -11.55
CA LYS A 22 -11.82 22.98 -12.09
C LYS A 22 -11.14 23.55 -13.33
N ASP A 23 -9.95 23.04 -13.69
CA ASP A 23 -9.21 23.48 -14.87
C ASP A 23 -9.90 22.97 -16.15
N ALA A 24 -10.05 23.85 -17.14
CA ALA A 24 -10.79 23.56 -18.36
C ALA A 24 -10.11 22.51 -19.26
N VAL A 25 -8.78 22.37 -19.17
CA VAL A 25 -7.99 21.46 -19.99
C VAL A 25 -7.60 20.22 -19.20
N ARG A 26 -7.14 20.42 -17.96
CA ARG A 26 -6.50 19.38 -17.13
C ARG A 26 -7.45 18.73 -16.12
N GLY A 27 -8.67 19.23 -15.98
CA GLY A 27 -9.61 18.76 -14.95
C GLY A 27 -10.04 17.31 -15.07
N ASN A 28 -9.76 16.64 -16.19
CA ASN A 28 -10.03 15.21 -16.39
C ASN A 28 -8.79 14.31 -16.29
N ASP A 29 -7.58 14.87 -16.15
CA ASP A 29 -6.32 14.12 -16.24
C ASP A 29 -6.31 12.95 -15.25
N THR A 30 -6.57 13.24 -13.97
CA THR A 30 -6.52 12.22 -12.90
C THR A 30 -7.59 11.15 -13.04
N PHE A 31 -8.80 11.50 -13.50
CA PHE A 31 -9.87 10.53 -13.74
C PHE A 31 -9.54 9.61 -14.91
N ASN A 32 -8.98 10.15 -15.99
CA ASN A 32 -8.57 9.37 -17.15
C ASN A 32 -7.41 8.42 -16.81
N THR A 33 -6.41 8.90 -16.06
CA THR A 33 -5.30 8.06 -15.60
C THR A 33 -5.78 6.97 -14.65
N PHE A 34 -6.73 7.26 -13.76
CA PHE A 34 -7.30 6.22 -12.89
C PHE A 34 -8.13 5.19 -13.66
N ASP A 35 -8.89 5.60 -14.68
CA ASP A 35 -9.56 4.68 -15.61
C ASP A 35 -8.54 3.77 -16.32
N GLU A 36 -7.41 4.31 -16.77
CA GLU A 36 -6.32 3.55 -17.38
C GLU A 36 -5.72 2.52 -16.41
N ILE A 37 -5.42 2.92 -15.17
CA ILE A 37 -4.89 2.02 -14.14
C ILE A 37 -5.84 0.84 -13.91
N LEU A 38 -7.14 1.10 -13.73
CA LEU A 38 -8.13 0.07 -13.50
C LEU A 38 -8.39 -0.81 -14.73
N LYS A 39 -8.32 -0.22 -15.93
CA LYS A 39 -8.39 -0.96 -17.19
C LYS A 39 -7.19 -1.90 -17.34
N CYS A 40 -5.99 -1.45 -16.99
CA CYS A 40 -4.79 -2.28 -16.95
C CYS A 40 -4.93 -3.42 -15.94
N ALA A 41 -5.47 -3.19 -14.74
CA ALA A 41 -5.75 -4.24 -13.76
C ALA A 41 -6.62 -5.34 -14.37
N LYS A 42 -7.73 -4.95 -15.01
CA LYS A 42 -8.68 -5.89 -15.62
C LYS A 42 -8.09 -6.62 -16.82
N GLN A 43 -7.36 -5.92 -17.70
CA GLN A 43 -6.74 -6.52 -18.89
C GLN A 43 -5.66 -7.56 -18.54
N ASN A 44 -4.89 -7.29 -17.48
CA ASN A 44 -3.83 -8.19 -17.01
C ASN A 44 -4.34 -9.26 -16.04
N GLN A 45 -5.64 -9.28 -15.74
CA GLN A 45 -6.28 -10.23 -14.82
C GLN A 45 -5.51 -10.33 -13.50
N VAL A 46 -5.23 -9.18 -12.90
CA VAL A 46 -4.54 -9.12 -11.61
C VAL A 46 -5.45 -9.67 -10.51
N ASP A 47 -4.84 -10.34 -9.53
CA ASP A 47 -5.57 -10.90 -8.39
C ASP A 47 -6.12 -9.78 -7.50
N PHE A 48 -5.35 -8.72 -7.27
CA PHE A 48 -5.81 -7.54 -6.55
C PHE A 48 -5.02 -6.28 -6.89
N ILE A 49 -5.58 -5.12 -6.51
CA ILE A 49 -4.93 -3.82 -6.63
C ILE A 49 -4.47 -3.37 -5.24
N LEU A 50 -3.23 -2.90 -5.12
CA LEU A 50 -2.66 -2.32 -3.91
C LEU A 50 -2.38 -0.82 -4.11
N LEU A 51 -3.04 0.01 -3.31
CA LEU A 51 -2.92 1.46 -3.31
C LEU A 51 -2.09 1.96 -2.12
N GLY A 52 -1.07 2.76 -2.41
CA GLY A 52 -0.11 3.29 -1.44
C GLY A 52 -0.54 4.55 -0.68
N GLY A 53 -1.79 5.01 -0.84
CA GLY A 53 -2.29 6.26 -0.27
C GLY A 53 -2.41 7.40 -1.28
N ASP A 54 -2.99 8.51 -0.83
CA ASP A 54 -3.29 9.69 -1.66
C ASP A 54 -4.11 9.34 -2.91
N LEU A 55 -5.15 8.53 -2.74
CA LEU A 55 -6.12 8.25 -3.80
C LEU A 55 -6.84 9.54 -4.20
N PHE A 56 -7.16 10.38 -3.23
CA PHE A 56 -7.80 11.69 -3.44
C PHE A 56 -6.82 12.84 -3.22
N HIS A 57 -6.96 13.91 -3.99
CA HIS A 57 -6.15 15.12 -3.79
C HIS A 57 -6.60 15.95 -2.59
N GLU A 58 -7.89 15.91 -2.31
CA GLU A 58 -8.52 16.66 -1.23
C GLU A 58 -9.12 15.66 -0.24
N ASN A 59 -8.94 15.89 1.06
CA ASN A 59 -9.49 15.03 2.11
C ASN A 59 -11.02 14.92 2.00
N LYS A 60 -11.66 16.03 1.62
CA LYS A 60 -13.09 16.10 1.30
C LYS A 60 -13.26 16.20 -0.21
N PRO A 61 -13.18 15.07 -0.95
CA PRO A 61 -13.28 15.09 -2.40
C PRO A 61 -14.63 15.68 -2.83
N SER A 62 -14.63 16.32 -3.99
CA SER A 62 -15.87 16.85 -4.57
C SER A 62 -16.84 15.71 -4.89
N ARG A 63 -18.14 16.03 -4.99
CA ARG A 63 -19.17 15.05 -5.39
C ARG A 63 -18.85 14.41 -6.74
N ARG A 64 -18.32 15.19 -7.70
CA ARG A 64 -17.92 14.70 -9.01
C ARG A 64 -16.74 13.73 -8.87
N CYS A 65 -15.73 14.10 -8.09
CA CYS A 65 -14.57 13.27 -7.84
C CYS A 65 -14.95 11.91 -7.22
N LEU A 66 -15.73 11.93 -6.13
CA LEU A 66 -16.17 10.72 -5.45
C LEU A 66 -17.07 9.85 -6.34
N HIS A 67 -18.01 10.46 -7.07
CA HIS A 67 -18.88 9.77 -8.01
C HIS A 67 -18.09 9.08 -9.13
N SER A 68 -17.11 9.77 -9.73
CA SER A 68 -16.24 9.21 -10.76
C SER A 68 -15.42 8.03 -10.22
N CYS A 69 -14.82 8.17 -9.04
CA CYS A 69 -14.07 7.09 -8.38
C CYS A 69 -14.94 5.85 -8.17
N ILE A 70 -16.12 6.02 -7.56
CA ILE A 70 -17.08 4.93 -7.31
C ILE A 70 -17.50 4.28 -8.63
N SER A 71 -17.81 5.07 -9.66
CA SER A 71 -18.25 4.57 -10.96
C SER A 71 -17.17 3.72 -11.63
N LEU A 72 -15.91 4.17 -11.59
CA LEU A 72 -14.77 3.47 -12.16
C LEU A 72 -14.47 2.17 -11.39
N LEU A 73 -14.42 2.21 -10.06
CA LEU A 73 -14.25 1.01 -9.23
C LEU A 73 -15.34 -0.02 -9.52
N ARG A 74 -16.62 0.38 -9.55
CA ARG A 74 -17.72 -0.53 -9.90
C ARG A 74 -17.58 -1.13 -11.29
N LYS A 75 -17.13 -0.36 -12.27
CA LYS A 75 -16.98 -0.80 -13.67
C LYS A 75 -15.89 -1.86 -13.85
N TYR A 76 -14.78 -1.75 -13.11
CA TYR A 76 -13.60 -2.60 -13.32
C TYR A 76 -13.38 -3.67 -12.25
N CYS A 77 -13.82 -3.42 -11.01
CA CYS A 77 -13.54 -4.29 -9.86
C CYS A 77 -14.72 -5.20 -9.45
N MET A 78 -15.91 -5.02 -10.03
CA MET A 78 -17.05 -5.91 -9.84
C MET A 78 -17.29 -6.79 -11.08
N GLY A 79 -17.69 -8.03 -10.87
CA GLY A 79 -17.96 -9.00 -11.92
C GLY A 79 -17.87 -10.44 -11.44
N ASP A 80 -18.10 -11.40 -12.34
CA ASP A 80 -18.25 -12.82 -12.02
C ASP A 80 -16.92 -13.61 -11.94
N THR A 81 -15.78 -12.94 -12.10
CA THR A 81 -14.47 -13.61 -12.00
C THR A 81 -14.20 -13.96 -10.54
N PRO A 82 -13.99 -15.25 -10.21
CA PRO A 82 -13.78 -15.66 -8.83
C PRO A 82 -12.41 -15.20 -8.31
N ILE A 83 -12.35 -14.85 -7.04
CA ILE A 83 -11.11 -14.58 -6.34
C ILE A 83 -10.45 -15.89 -5.94
N LEU A 84 -9.18 -16.08 -6.33
CA LEU A 84 -8.44 -17.35 -6.18
C LEU A 84 -7.49 -17.36 -4.97
N PHE A 85 -7.66 -16.44 -4.03
CA PHE A 85 -6.84 -16.35 -2.83
C PHE A 85 -7.69 -16.13 -1.58
N ASP A 86 -7.21 -16.67 -0.47
CA ASP A 86 -7.90 -16.65 0.83
C ASP A 86 -7.23 -15.67 1.79
N VAL A 87 -8.01 -15.17 2.75
CA VAL A 87 -7.51 -14.41 3.90
C VAL A 87 -7.49 -15.31 5.13
N LEU A 88 -6.31 -15.47 5.72
CA LEU A 88 -6.07 -16.33 6.88
C LEU A 88 -5.97 -15.56 8.20
N SER A 89 -5.79 -14.25 8.14
CA SER A 89 -5.70 -13.39 9.32
C SER A 89 -7.07 -13.10 9.92
N ASP A 90 -7.08 -12.65 11.17
CA ASP A 90 -8.28 -12.11 11.81
C ASP A 90 -8.67 -10.78 11.16
N GLN A 91 -9.68 -10.85 10.30
CA GLN A 91 -10.17 -9.72 9.53
C GLN A 91 -10.75 -8.61 10.42
N ALA A 92 -11.29 -8.94 11.59
CA ALA A 92 -11.82 -7.94 12.51
C ALA A 92 -10.72 -7.07 13.12
N VAL A 93 -9.51 -7.60 13.24
CA VAL A 93 -8.32 -6.82 13.62
C VAL A 93 -7.85 -5.97 12.46
N ASN A 94 -7.74 -6.56 11.26
CA ASN A 94 -7.21 -5.87 10.08
C ASN A 94 -8.09 -4.73 9.55
N PHE A 95 -9.42 -4.88 9.66
CA PHE A 95 -10.44 -3.94 9.15
C PHE A 95 -11.30 -3.35 10.28
N SER A 96 -10.70 -3.17 11.47
CA SER A 96 -11.37 -2.69 12.68
C SER A 96 -12.05 -1.32 12.56
N ASN A 97 -11.70 -0.52 11.55
CA ASN A 97 -12.33 0.77 11.24
C ASN A 97 -13.61 0.64 10.39
N SER A 98 -13.87 -0.53 9.80
CA SER A 98 -15.07 -0.79 9.00
C SER A 98 -16.23 -1.27 9.88
N LYS A 99 -17.46 -0.96 9.47
CA LYS A 99 -18.67 -1.59 10.03
C LYS A 99 -18.89 -3.00 9.49
N PHE A 100 -18.22 -3.35 8.40
CA PHE A 100 -18.15 -4.68 7.80
C PHE A 100 -16.72 -5.18 7.97
N PRO A 101 -16.39 -5.82 9.12
CA PRO A 101 -15.03 -6.19 9.51
C PRO A 101 -14.49 -7.43 8.75
N TRP A 102 -14.77 -7.51 7.45
CA TRP A 102 -14.31 -8.55 6.53
C TRP A 102 -13.95 -7.95 5.17
N VAL A 103 -13.16 -8.67 4.38
CA VAL A 103 -12.81 -8.27 3.02
C VAL A 103 -14.05 -8.23 2.13
N ASN A 104 -14.13 -7.21 1.28
CA ASN A 104 -15.31 -6.92 0.49
C ASN A 104 -15.76 -8.05 -0.44
N TYR A 105 -14.84 -8.92 -0.89
CA TYR A 105 -15.15 -10.04 -1.78
C TYR A 105 -15.70 -11.28 -1.05
N GLN A 106 -15.75 -11.26 0.29
CA GLN A 106 -16.46 -12.24 1.10
C GLN A 106 -17.86 -11.76 1.52
N ASP A 107 -18.29 -10.57 1.09
CA ASP A 107 -19.64 -10.08 1.34
C ASP A 107 -20.66 -10.79 0.42
N GLU A 108 -21.68 -11.40 1.01
CA GLU A 108 -22.70 -12.15 0.28
C GLU A 108 -23.52 -11.28 -0.69
N ASN A 109 -23.55 -9.96 -0.49
CA ASN A 109 -24.35 -9.04 -1.29
C ASN A 109 -23.55 -8.37 -2.41
N LEU A 110 -22.23 -8.57 -2.47
CA LEU A 110 -21.33 -7.89 -3.39
C LEU A 110 -20.54 -8.88 -4.23
N ASN A 111 -20.63 -8.73 -5.55
CA ASN A 111 -19.86 -9.55 -6.49
C ASN A 111 -18.57 -8.81 -6.90
N ILE A 112 -17.48 -9.06 -6.18
CA ILE A 112 -16.18 -8.43 -6.39
C ILE A 112 -15.29 -9.37 -7.21
N SER A 113 -14.76 -8.87 -8.33
CA SER A 113 -13.86 -9.59 -9.22
C SER A 113 -12.39 -9.18 -9.07
N ILE A 114 -12.11 -7.96 -8.59
CA ILE A 114 -10.74 -7.48 -8.32
C ILE A 114 -10.76 -6.63 -7.05
N PRO A 115 -10.42 -7.20 -5.88
CA PRO A 115 -10.37 -6.45 -4.63
C PRO A 115 -9.28 -5.36 -4.68
N VAL A 116 -9.56 -4.23 -4.04
CA VAL A 116 -8.64 -3.11 -3.92
C VAL A 116 -8.27 -2.95 -2.45
N PHE A 117 -6.99 -3.09 -2.11
CA PHE A 117 -6.45 -2.82 -0.78
C PHE A 117 -5.78 -1.45 -0.79
N SER A 118 -6.08 -0.60 0.20
CA SER A 118 -5.47 0.73 0.28
C SER A 118 -5.12 1.07 1.72
N VAL A 119 -3.97 1.71 1.89
CA VAL A 119 -3.72 2.58 3.04
C VAL A 119 -4.16 4.00 2.69
N HIS A 120 -4.43 4.84 3.69
CA HIS A 120 -4.60 6.28 3.45
C HIS A 120 -3.25 6.99 3.41
N GLY A 121 -3.16 8.04 2.61
CA GLY A 121 -2.07 8.99 2.57
C GLY A 121 -2.32 10.21 3.47
N ASN A 122 -1.60 11.30 3.21
CA ASN A 122 -1.69 12.54 3.98
C ASN A 122 -2.69 13.54 3.39
N HIS A 123 -3.09 13.37 2.12
CA HIS A 123 -4.16 14.16 1.50
C HIS A 123 -5.54 13.56 1.77
N ASP A 124 -5.64 12.25 1.96
CA ASP A 124 -6.87 11.52 2.27
C ASP A 124 -6.83 10.90 3.68
N ASP A 125 -6.25 11.62 4.64
CA ASP A 125 -6.13 11.22 6.04
C ASP A 125 -7.47 11.30 6.83
N PRO A 126 -7.64 10.51 7.91
CA PRO A 126 -8.84 10.59 8.74
C PRO A 126 -9.02 11.97 9.41
N THR A 127 -10.15 12.64 9.17
CA THR A 127 -10.47 13.94 9.79
C THR A 127 -11.90 14.00 10.34
N GLY A 128 -12.19 15.06 11.10
CA GLY A 128 -13.52 15.31 11.67
C GLY A 128 -13.76 14.61 13.02
N ALA A 129 -14.96 14.79 13.56
CA ALA A 129 -15.33 14.29 14.90
C ALA A 129 -15.29 12.76 15.00
N ASP A 130 -15.68 12.08 13.92
CA ASP A 130 -15.68 10.62 13.83
C ASP A 130 -14.36 10.05 13.28
N GLY A 131 -13.41 10.93 12.92
CA GLY A 131 -12.13 10.55 12.32
C GLY A 131 -12.32 9.68 11.07
N LEU A 132 -13.14 10.10 10.11
CA LEU A 132 -13.35 9.34 8.87
C LEU A 132 -12.48 9.93 7.75
N CYS A 133 -12.04 9.08 6.83
CA CYS A 133 -11.43 9.53 5.58
C CYS A 133 -12.28 9.13 4.35
N ALA A 134 -11.89 9.63 3.19
CA ALA A 134 -12.54 9.28 1.93
C ALA A 134 -12.50 7.76 1.65
N LEU A 135 -11.45 7.05 2.08
CA LEU A 135 -11.37 5.59 1.95
C LEU A 135 -12.40 4.84 2.81
N ASP A 136 -12.77 5.37 3.97
CA ASP A 136 -13.80 4.75 4.82
C ASP A 136 -15.18 4.77 4.13
N LEU A 137 -15.46 5.80 3.31
CA LEU A 137 -16.66 5.86 2.47
C LEU A 137 -16.64 4.79 1.38
N LEU A 138 -15.50 4.61 0.70
CA LEU A 138 -15.34 3.57 -0.32
C LEU A 138 -15.40 2.16 0.28
N SER A 139 -14.86 1.99 1.49
CA SER A 139 -14.90 0.74 2.23
C SER A 139 -16.32 0.40 2.69
N SER A 140 -17.05 1.38 3.23
CA SER A 140 -18.47 1.20 3.58
C SER A 140 -19.36 0.91 2.38
N ALA A 141 -18.96 1.36 1.18
CA ALA A 141 -19.61 1.03 -0.08
C ALA A 141 -19.19 -0.34 -0.66
N GLY A 142 -18.26 -1.04 0.00
CA GLY A 142 -17.76 -2.36 -0.43
C GLY A 142 -16.79 -2.33 -1.61
N LEU A 143 -16.19 -1.17 -1.91
CA LEU A 143 -15.33 -1.00 -3.10
C LEU A 143 -13.83 -1.10 -2.78
N VAL A 144 -13.44 -0.82 -1.53
CA VAL A 144 -12.04 -0.80 -1.09
C VAL A 144 -11.90 -1.45 0.29
N ASN A 145 -10.88 -2.28 0.46
CA ASN A 145 -10.43 -2.81 1.74
C ASN A 145 -9.41 -1.82 2.35
N HIS A 146 -9.88 -0.94 3.23
CA HIS A 146 -9.03 0.04 3.91
C HIS A 146 -8.31 -0.64 5.08
N PHE A 147 -6.98 -0.77 4.99
CA PHE A 147 -6.16 -1.43 6.01
C PHE A 147 -5.02 -0.50 6.50
N GLY A 148 -4.32 -0.92 7.55
CA GLY A 148 -3.14 -0.20 8.05
C GLY A 148 -3.45 1.08 8.84
N ARG A 149 -4.70 1.28 9.25
CA ARG A 149 -5.08 2.41 10.10
C ARG A 149 -4.69 2.14 11.56
N SER A 150 -3.84 3.00 12.12
CA SER A 150 -3.50 2.94 13.56
C SER A 150 -4.57 3.63 14.40
N GLN A 151 -5.18 2.91 15.35
CA GLN A 151 -6.15 3.49 16.29
C GLN A 151 -5.49 4.13 17.52
N SER A 152 -4.36 3.58 17.96
CA SER A 152 -3.71 4.02 19.19
C SER A 152 -2.82 5.25 18.96
N VAL A 153 -2.87 6.16 19.93
CA VAL A 153 -2.05 7.37 19.92
C VAL A 153 -0.65 7.10 20.49
N GLU A 154 -0.56 6.17 21.44
CA GLU A 154 0.63 5.92 22.27
C GLU A 154 1.55 4.83 21.70
N ARG A 155 0.98 3.82 21.04
CA ARG A 155 1.71 2.67 20.49
C ARG A 155 1.12 2.25 19.15
N ILE A 156 1.95 2.00 18.15
CA ILE A 156 1.52 1.47 16.86
C ILE A 156 1.80 -0.02 16.85
N GLU A 157 0.75 -0.81 16.74
CA GLU A 157 0.84 -2.25 16.50
C GLU A 157 0.36 -2.55 15.08
N ILE A 158 1.28 -3.04 14.25
CA ILE A 158 1.01 -3.32 12.84
C ILE A 158 0.72 -4.80 12.69
N SER A 159 -0.53 -5.15 12.41
CA SER A 159 -0.96 -6.51 12.10
C SER A 159 -0.98 -6.73 10.58
N PRO A 160 -0.40 -7.83 10.07
CA PRO A 160 -0.47 -8.15 8.65
C PRO A 160 -1.86 -8.69 8.27
N VAL A 161 -2.29 -8.39 7.05
CA VAL A 161 -3.31 -9.17 6.35
C VAL A 161 -2.62 -10.38 5.73
N LEU A 162 -3.02 -11.58 6.14
CA LEU A 162 -2.40 -12.82 5.68
C LEU A 162 -3.18 -13.38 4.51
N LEU A 163 -2.58 -13.39 3.34
CA LEU A 163 -3.18 -13.84 2.09
C LEU A 163 -2.48 -15.13 1.61
N GLN A 164 -3.25 -16.08 1.09
CA GLN A 164 -2.71 -17.30 0.50
C GLN A 164 -3.33 -17.57 -0.86
N LYS A 165 -2.49 -17.80 -1.87
CA LYS A 165 -2.88 -18.24 -3.21
C LYS A 165 -2.12 -19.51 -3.56
N GLY A 166 -2.84 -20.63 -3.63
CA GLY A 166 -2.22 -21.95 -3.80
C GLY A 166 -1.15 -22.22 -2.72
N SER A 167 0.09 -22.44 -3.14
CA SER A 167 1.24 -22.65 -2.26
C SER A 167 1.91 -21.35 -1.75
N THR A 168 1.60 -20.19 -2.35
CA THR A 168 2.23 -18.90 -2.03
C THR A 168 1.51 -18.19 -0.89
N LYS A 169 2.29 -17.81 0.14
CA LYS A 169 1.82 -17.07 1.31
C LYS A 169 2.36 -15.63 1.31
N LEU A 170 1.48 -14.65 1.47
CA LEU A 170 1.77 -13.22 1.44
C LEU A 170 1.30 -12.57 2.75
N ALA A 171 2.21 -11.94 3.47
CA ALA A 171 1.91 -11.13 4.65
C ALA A 171 1.94 -9.65 4.26
N LEU A 172 0.76 -9.05 4.09
CA LEU A 172 0.58 -7.66 3.69
C LEU A 172 0.46 -6.76 4.94
N TYR A 173 1.51 -6.00 5.21
CA TYR A 173 1.56 -4.98 6.24
C TYR A 173 1.23 -3.61 5.65
N GLY A 174 0.60 -2.75 6.44
CA GLY A 174 0.28 -1.39 6.03
C GLY A 174 0.33 -0.41 7.20
N ILE A 175 0.81 0.79 6.93
CA ILE A 175 0.60 1.93 7.82
C ILE A 175 0.11 3.12 7.00
N GLY A 176 -1.08 3.60 7.32
CA GLY A 176 -1.60 4.86 6.78
C GLY A 176 -0.72 6.03 7.18
N SER A 177 -0.89 7.17 6.53
CA SER A 177 -0.08 8.34 6.85
C SER A 177 -0.30 8.80 8.29
N ILE A 178 0.80 9.03 8.97
CA ILE A 178 0.92 9.54 10.33
C ILE A 178 1.87 10.74 10.21
N PRO A 179 1.64 11.86 10.90
CA PRO A 179 2.57 12.99 10.86
C PRO A 179 4.01 12.55 11.13
N ASP A 180 4.95 12.93 10.27
CA ASP A 180 6.31 12.35 10.23
C ASP A 180 7.04 12.49 11.57
N GLU A 181 6.96 13.67 12.20
CA GLU A 181 7.58 13.92 13.51
C GLU A 181 7.05 12.99 14.60
N ARG A 182 5.75 12.67 14.54
CA ARG A 182 5.11 11.76 15.49
C ARG A 182 5.59 10.34 15.24
N LEU A 183 5.52 9.87 14.00
CA LEU A 183 5.97 8.52 13.67
C LEU A 183 7.45 8.32 14.02
N TYR A 184 8.30 9.31 13.73
CA TYR A 184 9.72 9.31 14.11
C TYR A 184 9.91 9.15 15.63
N ARG A 185 9.22 9.95 16.46
CA ARG A 185 9.29 9.83 17.92
C ARG A 185 8.85 8.44 18.39
N MET A 186 7.81 7.89 17.79
CA MET A 186 7.31 6.56 18.14
C MET A 186 8.32 5.47 17.81
N PHE A 187 9.03 5.57 16.67
CA PHE A 187 10.12 4.65 16.36
C PHE A 187 11.29 4.77 17.34
N VAL A 188 11.74 6.00 17.65
CA VAL A 188 12.85 6.24 18.61
C VAL A 188 12.53 5.67 19.99
N ASN A 189 11.27 5.78 20.43
CA ASN A 189 10.83 5.30 21.73
C ASN A 189 10.46 3.80 21.75
N ASN A 190 10.72 3.04 20.66
CA ASN A 190 10.32 1.63 20.53
C ASN A 190 8.80 1.40 20.71
N GLN A 191 7.99 2.37 20.29
CA GLN A 191 6.53 2.34 20.38
C GLN A 191 5.86 1.82 19.10
N VAL A 192 6.64 1.35 18.13
CA VAL A 192 6.14 0.73 16.89
C VAL A 192 6.54 -0.74 16.88
N THR A 193 5.56 -1.63 16.82
CA THR A 193 5.80 -3.08 16.78
C THR A 193 5.03 -3.72 15.63
N MET A 194 5.73 -4.50 14.81
CA MET A 194 5.15 -5.31 13.74
C MET A 194 4.89 -6.71 14.26
N LEU A 195 3.63 -7.14 14.22
CA LEU A 195 3.23 -8.47 14.66
C LEU A 195 3.56 -9.49 13.57
N ARG A 196 4.16 -10.62 13.93
CA ARG A 196 4.46 -11.71 12.98
C ARG A 196 3.38 -12.80 13.02
N PRO A 197 3.15 -13.50 11.91
CA PRO A 197 2.38 -14.75 11.92
C PRO A 197 2.96 -15.72 12.95
N LYS A 198 2.11 -16.44 13.67
CA LYS A 198 2.56 -17.45 14.64
C LYS A 198 3.18 -18.67 13.94
N GLU A 199 2.64 -19.02 12.78
CA GLU A 199 2.97 -20.24 12.02
C GLU A 199 3.77 -19.89 10.76
N ASP A 200 4.67 -20.80 10.35
CA ASP A 200 5.44 -20.75 9.11
C ASP A 200 6.16 -19.42 8.83
N GLN A 201 6.73 -18.81 9.87
CA GLN A 201 7.30 -17.45 9.82
C GLN A 201 8.25 -17.17 8.63
N ASP A 202 8.99 -18.17 8.18
CA ASP A 202 9.98 -18.06 7.10
C ASP A 202 9.38 -18.27 5.69
N GLN A 203 8.13 -18.76 5.59
CA GLN A 203 7.45 -19.02 4.32
C GLN A 203 6.65 -17.82 3.82
N TRP A 204 6.42 -16.81 4.67
CA TRP A 204 5.64 -15.63 4.30
C TRP A 204 6.49 -14.65 3.51
N PHE A 205 6.03 -14.29 2.32
CA PHE A 205 6.54 -13.11 1.64
C PHE A 205 5.99 -11.86 2.35
N ASN A 206 6.86 -11.07 2.98
CA ASN A 206 6.45 -9.87 3.72
C ASN A 206 6.43 -8.65 2.80
N LEU A 207 5.25 -8.06 2.62
CA LEU A 207 5.02 -6.86 1.82
C LEU A 207 4.54 -5.72 2.72
N PHE A 208 5.26 -4.59 2.76
CA PHE A 208 4.90 -3.45 3.62
C PHE A 208 4.58 -2.19 2.81
N THR A 209 3.39 -1.62 3.05
CA THR A 209 2.90 -0.38 2.41
C THR A 209 2.93 0.77 3.42
N ILE A 210 3.55 1.89 3.06
CA ILE A 210 3.74 3.06 3.94
C ILE A 210 3.62 4.37 3.16
N HIS A 211 2.97 5.37 3.77
CA HIS A 211 2.81 6.70 3.20
C HIS A 211 3.37 7.80 4.13
N GLN A 212 4.67 8.12 3.98
CA GLN A 212 5.42 9.05 4.86
C GLN A 212 6.37 9.93 4.04
N ASN A 213 6.68 11.14 4.52
CA ASN A 213 7.75 11.97 3.96
C ASN A 213 9.11 11.34 4.30
N ARG A 214 9.97 11.23 3.28
CA ARG A 214 11.22 10.45 3.35
C ARG A 214 12.32 11.14 4.15
N CYS A 215 12.27 10.99 5.47
CA CYS A 215 13.45 10.68 6.26
C CYS A 215 13.11 9.44 7.10
N VAL A 216 12.89 8.30 6.43
CA VAL A 216 12.52 7.05 7.09
C VAL A 216 13.79 6.27 7.42
N CYS A 217 14.22 6.32 8.67
CA CYS A 217 15.18 5.37 9.22
C CYS A 217 14.45 4.05 9.50
N LEU A 218 14.50 3.10 8.56
CA LEU A 218 14.00 1.75 8.81
C LEU A 218 15.09 0.96 9.56
N TYR A 219 14.88 0.71 10.86
CA TYR A 219 15.60 -0.35 11.56
C TYR A 219 14.93 -1.68 11.21
N CYS A 220 15.49 -2.37 10.22
CA CYS A 220 14.92 -3.62 9.74
C CYS A 220 15.19 -4.75 10.73
N PRO A 221 14.16 -5.52 11.18
CA PRO A 221 14.36 -6.79 11.86
C PRO A 221 15.14 -7.78 10.97
N PRO A 222 15.68 -8.87 11.53
CA PRO A 222 16.79 -9.64 10.97
C PRO A 222 16.53 -10.43 9.66
N GLU A 223 15.51 -10.15 8.84
CA GLU A 223 15.14 -10.97 7.66
C GLU A 223 14.98 -10.19 6.35
N GLN A 224 14.80 -10.91 5.22
CA GLN A 224 14.59 -10.31 3.90
C GLN A 224 13.37 -9.38 3.92
N VAL A 225 13.58 -8.11 3.58
CA VAL A 225 12.51 -7.13 3.48
C VAL A 225 12.54 -6.50 2.09
N CYS A 226 11.39 -6.59 1.42
CA CYS A 226 11.12 -5.81 0.23
C CYS A 226 10.52 -4.47 0.67
N VAL A 227 11.26 -3.38 0.50
CA VAL A 227 10.75 -2.04 0.78
C VAL A 227 10.26 -1.42 -0.52
N PHE A 228 8.94 -1.24 -0.63
CA PHE A 228 8.33 -0.50 -1.72
C PHE A 228 8.23 0.95 -1.30
N ILE A 229 8.97 1.81 -2.00
CA ILE A 229 9.01 3.22 -1.65
C ILE A 229 8.47 4.01 -2.83
N LEU A 230 7.25 4.50 -2.68
CA LEU A 230 6.45 5.02 -3.80
C LEU A 230 6.35 6.56 -3.85
N SER A 231 7.19 7.29 -3.10
CA SER A 231 7.07 8.77 -2.99
C SER A 231 7.89 9.56 -4.04
N SER A 232 7.35 10.74 -4.40
CA SER A 232 7.71 11.57 -5.57
C SER A 232 8.59 12.80 -5.29
N ARG A 233 8.99 13.11 -4.03
CA ARG A 233 9.54 14.44 -3.71
C ARG A 233 11.03 14.56 -3.40
N THR A 234 11.76 13.53 -2.94
CA THR A 234 13.24 13.54 -2.75
C THR A 234 13.83 12.12 -2.66
N GLY A 235 15.17 12.01 -2.70
CA GLY A 235 15.95 10.75 -2.72
C GLY A 235 15.77 9.86 -1.48
N VAL A 236 16.18 8.60 -1.59
CA VAL A 236 15.93 7.52 -0.61
C VAL A 236 17.19 7.16 0.16
N CYS A 237 17.13 7.00 1.49
CA CYS A 237 18.20 6.38 2.28
C CYS A 237 17.70 5.11 2.97
N VAL A 238 18.35 3.96 2.77
CA VAL A 238 18.05 2.70 3.49
C VAL A 238 19.31 2.25 4.23
N TYR A 239 19.19 1.95 5.53
CA TYR A 239 20.30 1.49 6.38
C TYR A 239 20.12 0.02 6.76
N THR A 240 21.10 -0.83 6.46
CA THR A 240 21.06 -2.27 6.77
C THR A 240 22.32 -2.67 7.53
N VAL A 241 22.17 -3.22 8.74
CA VAL A 241 23.32 -3.47 9.64
C VAL A 241 23.79 -4.93 9.61
N HIS A 242 23.01 -5.86 9.03
CA HIS A 242 23.26 -7.29 9.19
C HIS A 242 23.91 -7.96 7.98
N GLN A 243 25.03 -8.65 8.25
CA GLN A 243 25.77 -9.49 7.30
C GLN A 243 24.94 -10.75 6.93
N ASN A 244 24.82 -11.05 5.62
CA ASN A 244 24.24 -12.25 4.97
C ASN A 244 22.78 -12.26 4.48
N ARG A 245 22.06 -11.14 4.32
CA ARG A 245 20.69 -11.18 3.76
C ARG A 245 20.44 -10.10 2.69
N CYS A 246 19.71 -10.47 1.64
CA CYS A 246 19.41 -9.59 0.49
C CYS A 246 18.31 -8.58 0.85
N VAL A 247 18.51 -7.33 0.46
CA VAL A 247 17.51 -6.25 0.57
C VAL A 247 17.06 -5.85 -0.82
N CYS A 248 15.75 -5.93 -1.05
CA CYS A 248 15.13 -5.53 -2.31
C CYS A 248 14.44 -4.19 -2.12
N VAL A 249 14.92 -3.15 -2.81
CA VAL A 249 14.28 -1.83 -2.82
C VAL A 249 13.65 -1.61 -4.18
N TYR A 250 12.34 -1.36 -4.18
CA TYR A 250 11.57 -1.03 -5.39
C TYR A 250 11.22 0.44 -5.37
N THR A 251 11.63 1.17 -6.42
CA THR A 251 11.29 2.58 -6.64
C THR A 251 10.65 2.76 -8.01
N VAL A 252 9.50 3.43 -8.06
CA VAL A 252 8.66 3.56 -9.28
C VAL A 252 8.77 4.96 -9.92
N HIS A 253 9.40 5.94 -9.26
CA HIS A 253 9.45 7.34 -9.75
C HIS A 253 10.80 7.80 -10.30
N GLN A 254 10.72 8.64 -11.34
CA GLN A 254 11.83 9.16 -12.12
C GLN A 254 12.63 10.24 -11.37
N ASN A 255 13.95 10.22 -11.62
CA ASN A 255 14.91 11.34 -11.49
C ASN A 255 15.72 11.58 -10.21
N ARG A 256 15.85 10.70 -9.19
CA ARG A 256 16.69 11.00 -8.00
C ARG A 256 17.37 9.80 -7.33
N CYS A 257 18.53 10.05 -6.72
CA CYS A 257 19.41 9.01 -6.19
C CYS A 257 18.79 8.16 -5.07
N VAL A 258 19.01 6.85 -5.16
CA VAL A 258 18.80 5.90 -4.06
C VAL A 258 20.15 5.70 -3.38
N CYS A 259 20.25 6.13 -2.13
CA CYS A 259 21.41 5.93 -1.26
C CYS A 259 21.18 4.71 -0.37
N LEU A 260 21.97 3.67 -0.55
CA LEU A 260 21.88 2.45 0.26
C LEU A 260 23.11 2.43 1.17
N TYR A 261 22.90 2.53 2.47
CA TYR A 261 23.95 2.42 3.47
C TYR A 261 23.91 1.00 4.01
N CYS A 262 24.86 0.18 3.55
CA CYS A 262 24.78 -1.26 3.64
C CYS A 262 26.10 -1.83 4.16
N SER A 263 26.07 -2.68 5.18
CA SER A 263 27.25 -3.47 5.60
C SER A 263 27.34 -4.82 4.90
N VAL A 264 26.44 -5.14 3.94
CA VAL A 264 26.42 -6.39 3.15
C VAL A 264 26.87 -6.25 1.70
N GLU A 265 27.49 -7.32 1.19
CA GLU A 265 27.99 -7.48 -0.19
C GLU A 265 26.90 -7.75 -1.24
N GLN A 266 25.69 -8.15 -0.83
CA GLN A 266 24.60 -8.53 -1.76
C GLN A 266 23.37 -7.63 -1.61
N VAL A 267 23.20 -6.73 -2.56
CA VAL A 267 22.12 -5.73 -2.61
C VAL A 267 21.43 -5.83 -3.96
N CYS A 268 20.11 -6.05 -3.97
CA CYS A 268 19.32 -6.07 -5.21
C CYS A 268 18.44 -4.81 -5.28
N VAL A 269 18.76 -3.90 -6.20
CA VAL A 269 17.98 -2.68 -6.40
C VAL A 269 17.20 -2.82 -7.70
N PHE A 270 15.87 -2.83 -7.60
CA PHE A 270 15.00 -2.89 -8.77
C PHE A 270 14.47 -1.49 -9.05
N ILE A 271 15.05 -0.86 -10.07
CA ILE A 271 14.65 0.46 -10.54
C ILE A 271 13.89 0.28 -11.84
N LEU A 272 12.61 0.67 -11.86
CA LEU A 272 11.80 0.65 -13.08
C LEU A 272 12.07 1.87 -14.00
N SER A 273 13.21 2.56 -13.83
CA SER A 273 13.60 3.74 -14.60
C SER A 273 15.11 3.81 -14.86
N THR A 274 15.50 4.05 -16.11
CA THR A 274 16.90 4.14 -16.59
C THR A 274 17.58 5.48 -16.32
N ARG A 275 16.89 6.44 -15.69
CA ARG A 275 17.39 7.82 -15.43
C ARG A 275 17.76 8.08 -13.97
N THR A 276 17.89 7.03 -13.17
CA THR A 276 18.05 7.10 -11.72
C THR A 276 19.42 6.57 -11.33
N GLY A 277 20.23 7.40 -10.65
CA GLY A 277 21.52 6.95 -10.10
C GLY A 277 21.32 6.15 -8.82
N VAL A 278 22.04 5.04 -8.66
CA VAL A 278 22.13 4.32 -7.38
C VAL A 278 23.50 4.58 -6.79
N CYS A 279 23.54 5.09 -5.57
CA CYS A 279 24.76 5.21 -4.80
C CYS A 279 24.69 4.20 -3.66
N VAL A 280 25.43 3.10 -3.80
CA VAL A 280 25.60 2.11 -2.73
C VAL A 280 26.81 2.53 -1.92
N TYR A 281 26.59 2.89 -0.66
CA TYR A 281 27.64 3.20 0.30
C TYR A 281 27.84 1.98 1.20
N THR A 282 28.95 1.29 1.00
CA THR A 282 29.40 0.23 1.91
C THR A 282 30.14 0.86 3.08
N VAL A 283 29.62 0.71 4.29
CA VAL A 283 30.33 1.13 5.51
C VAL A 283 31.15 -0.07 5.98
N GLN A 284 32.48 0.02 5.87
CA GLN A 284 33.42 -0.92 6.51
C GLN A 284 33.58 -0.58 7.99
#